data_AF-A0A7W1GYZ8-F1
#
_entry.id   AF-A0A7W1GYZ8-F1
#
_cell.length_a   1.000
_cell.length_b   1.000
_cell.length_c   1.000
_cell.angle_alpha   90.00
_cell.angle_beta   90.00
_cell.angle_gamma   90.00
#
_symmetry.space_group_name_H-M   'P 1'
#
loop_
_entity.id
_entity.type
_entity.pdbx_description
1 polymer ?
#
loop_
_entity_poly.entity_id
_entity_poly.type
_entity_poly.pdbx_seq_one_letter_code
_entity_poly.pdbx_strand_id
1 'polypeptide(L)'
;MDPNKTQLTNDPHRTQMIGDPSGTQTMPGMPTKGLEVEVIAGRPCALANSPAREQFLINFKGVDGAFGGARTPLNLCLVIDRSGSMEGEPLDYVKKACAYVVDLLSPEDVLSIVTFEEVVDVLMPPRKVINKDLIKENINRIVPGNTTNLYDGLSLA
;
A
#
# COMPACT_ATOMS: atom_id res chain seq x y z
N MET A 1 -57.50 38.86 -0.05
CA MET A 1 -57.66 37.44 0.33
C MET A 1 -56.45 36.72 -0.22
N ASP A 2 -55.42 36.50 0.61
CA ASP A 2 -54.20 35.80 0.21
C ASP A 2 -54.30 34.33 0.64
N PRO A 3 -54.21 33.37 -0.30
CA PRO A 3 -54.41 31.95 -0.02
C PRO A 3 -53.19 31.22 0.57
N ASN A 4 -52.10 31.92 0.90
CA ASN A 4 -50.87 31.34 1.46
C ASN A 4 -50.48 31.97 2.80
N LYS A 5 -51.41 31.97 3.77
CA LYS A 5 -51.10 32.26 5.17
C LYS A 5 -51.12 30.95 5.95
N THR A 6 -49.98 30.28 6.04
CA THR A 6 -49.79 29.09 6.88
C THR A 6 -50.01 29.48 8.34
N GLN A 7 -51.16 29.11 8.90
CA GLN A 7 -51.43 29.21 10.33
C GLN A 7 -50.76 28.03 11.02
N LEU A 8 -49.95 28.31 12.04
CA LEU A 8 -49.39 27.30 12.95
C LEU A 8 -50.53 26.71 13.79
N THR A 9 -51.15 25.63 13.31
CA THR A 9 -52.06 24.82 14.11
C THR A 9 -51.21 23.87 14.95
N ASN A 10 -51.27 24.05 16.27
CA ASN A 10 -50.45 23.32 17.22
C ASN A 10 -51.19 22.03 17.62
N ASP A 11 -51.03 20.98 16.80
CA ASP A 11 -51.62 19.66 17.10
C ASP A 11 -50.77 18.91 18.16
N PRO A 12 -51.34 18.57 19.33
CA PRO A 12 -50.60 17.93 20.43
C PRO A 12 -50.26 16.45 20.20
N HIS A 13 -50.58 15.88 19.04
CA HIS A 13 -50.28 14.48 18.68
C HIS A 13 -49.38 14.32 17.45
N ARG A 14 -48.72 15.39 16.99
CA ARG A 14 -47.69 15.28 15.96
C ARG A 14 -46.42 14.70 16.60
N THR A 15 -46.10 13.45 16.28
CA THR A 15 -44.85 12.78 16.67
C THR A 15 -43.66 13.66 16.29
N GLN A 16 -43.11 14.38 17.27
CA GLN A 16 -41.84 15.06 17.11
C GLN A 16 -40.77 13.97 17.17
N MET A 17 -40.05 13.81 16.06
CA MET A 17 -38.80 13.06 16.04
C MET A 17 -37.83 13.80 16.96
N ILE A 18 -37.76 13.35 18.21
CA ILE A 18 -36.69 13.69 19.14
C ILE A 18 -35.41 13.12 18.54
N GLY A 19 -34.62 13.99 17.93
CA GLY A 19 -33.27 13.67 17.49
C GLY A 19 -32.44 13.30 18.71
N ASP A 20 -31.83 12.13 18.66
CA ASP A 20 -30.88 11.66 19.64
C ASP A 20 -29.70 12.66 19.79
N PRO A 21 -29.38 13.18 21.00
CA PRO A 21 -28.26 14.09 21.20
C PRO A 21 -26.88 13.43 21.03
N SER A 22 -26.81 12.11 20.81
CA SER A 22 -25.57 11.37 20.47
C SER A 22 -25.34 11.15 18.97
N GLY A 23 -25.97 11.95 18.11
CA GLY A 23 -25.63 12.00 16.69
C GLY A 23 -24.29 12.69 16.46
N THR A 24 -23.17 11.97 16.62
CA THR A 24 -21.86 12.38 16.12
C THR A 24 -21.99 12.53 14.60
N GLN A 25 -22.30 13.74 14.15
CA GLN A 25 -22.25 14.08 12.74
C GLN A 25 -20.79 13.92 12.32
N THR A 26 -20.48 12.82 11.64
CA THR A 26 -19.22 12.67 10.92
C THR A 26 -19.25 13.70 9.80
N MET A 27 -18.69 14.89 10.07
CA MET A 27 -18.41 15.84 9.00
C MET A 27 -17.48 15.13 8.00
N PRO A 28 -17.80 15.10 6.70
CA PRO A 28 -16.87 14.57 5.71
C PRO A 28 -15.60 15.39 5.78
N GLY A 29 -14.49 14.73 6.11
CA GLY A 29 -13.17 15.35 6.18
C GLY A 29 -12.87 16.10 4.89
N MET A 30 -12.47 17.36 5.03
CA MET A 30 -12.06 18.19 3.90
C MET A 30 -10.97 17.46 3.10
N PRO A 31 -10.99 17.47 1.75
CA PRO A 31 -9.99 16.76 0.96
C PRO A 31 -8.60 17.32 1.28
N THR A 32 -7.82 16.55 2.03
CA THR A 32 -6.44 16.89 2.35
C THR A 32 -5.59 16.72 1.10
N LYS A 33 -4.92 17.79 0.69
CA LYS A 33 -4.01 17.80 -0.46
C LYS A 33 -2.81 16.89 -0.14
N GLY A 34 -2.77 15.68 -0.71
CA GLY A 34 -1.73 14.68 -0.42
C GLY A 34 -0.44 14.84 -1.23
N LEU A 35 -0.46 15.67 -2.29
CA LEU A 35 0.66 15.88 -3.19
C LEU A 35 0.74 17.34 -3.58
N GLU A 36 1.93 17.92 -3.46
CA GLU A 36 2.27 19.20 -4.04
C GLU A 36 3.13 18.98 -5.28
N VAL A 37 2.81 19.69 -6.35
CA VAL A 37 3.50 19.61 -7.64
C VAL A 37 3.98 20.99 -8.01
N GLU A 38 5.28 21.11 -8.27
CA GLU A 38 5.94 22.34 -8.69
C GLU A 38 6.57 22.10 -10.06
N VAL A 39 6.28 22.97 -11.02
CA VAL A 39 6.82 22.86 -12.39
C VAL A 39 7.77 24.02 -12.64
N ILE A 40 9.02 23.70 -12.92
CA ILE A 40 10.10 24.66 -13.12
C ILE A 40 10.53 24.59 -14.58
N ALA A 41 10.37 25.69 -15.32
CA ALA A 41 10.87 25.79 -16.68
C ALA A 41 12.40 25.95 -16.67
N GLY A 42 13.09 25.24 -17.56
CA GLY A 42 14.54 25.32 -17.72
C GLY A 42 15.00 26.69 -18.20
N ARG A 43 14.15 27.39 -18.95
CA ARG A 43 14.37 28.78 -19.38
C ARG A 43 13.16 29.65 -19.04
N PRO A 44 13.39 30.89 -18.57
CA PRO A 44 12.30 31.83 -18.31
C PRO A 44 11.67 32.39 -19.60
N CYS A 45 12.33 32.21 -20.75
CA CYS A 45 11.85 32.69 -22.05
C CYS A 45 12.26 31.76 -23.19
N ALA A 46 11.42 31.72 -24.22
CA ALA A 46 11.67 31.02 -25.48
C ALA A 46 11.67 32.02 -26.64
N LEU A 47 12.38 31.69 -27.72
CA LEU A 47 12.41 32.52 -28.92
C LEU A 47 11.03 32.54 -29.59
N ALA A 48 10.50 33.73 -29.85
CA ALA A 48 9.31 33.88 -30.67
C ALA A 48 9.61 33.41 -32.10
N ASN A 49 8.68 32.66 -32.70
CA ASN A 49 8.70 32.21 -34.11
C ASN A 49 9.78 31.19 -34.50
N SER A 50 10.36 30.46 -33.56
CA SER A 50 11.16 29.27 -33.87
C SER A 50 10.81 28.11 -32.92
N PRO A 51 10.83 26.85 -33.39
CA PRO A 51 10.60 25.71 -32.52
C PRO A 51 11.74 25.61 -31.50
N ALA A 52 11.44 25.96 -30.25
CA ALA A 52 12.34 25.81 -29.12
C ALA A 52 12.05 24.49 -28.40
N ARG A 53 13.10 23.71 -28.12
CA ARG A 53 13.01 22.57 -27.18
C ARG A 53 13.11 23.13 -25.77
N GLU A 54 12.01 23.04 -25.03
CA GLU A 54 11.95 23.46 -23.64
C GLU A 54 11.99 22.25 -22.72
N GLN A 55 12.65 22.40 -21.57
CA GLN A 55 12.74 21.36 -20.55
C GLN A 55 11.99 21.85 -19.32
N PHE A 56 11.24 20.95 -18.69
CA PHE A 56 10.55 21.23 -17.43
C PHE A 56 11.02 20.23 -16.39
N LEU A 57 11.38 20.74 -15.22
CA LEU A 57 11.55 19.93 -14.02
C LEU A 57 10.22 19.92 -13.28
N ILE A 58 9.62 18.75 -13.13
CA ILE A 58 8.42 18.56 -12.34
C ILE A 58 8.85 17.97 -11.00
N ASN A 59 8.69 18.74 -9.93
CA ASN A 59 8.99 18.32 -8.58
C ASN A 59 7.72 17.86 -7.87
N PHE A 60 7.73 16.65 -7.33
CA PHE A 60 6.64 16.07 -6.56
C PHE A 60 7.04 16.06 -5.09
N LYS A 61 6.29 16.74 -4.24
CA LYS A 61 6.48 16.75 -2.79
C LYS A 61 5.27 16.12 -2.13
N GLY A 62 5.49 15.09 -1.32
CA GLY A 62 4.47 14.60 -0.39
C GLY A 62 4.19 15.69 0.65
N VAL A 63 2.93 16.02 0.86
CA VAL A 63 2.56 16.94 1.94
C VAL A 63 2.45 16.11 3.21
N ASP A 64 3.34 16.35 4.17
CA ASP A 64 3.25 15.80 5.53
C ASP A 64 2.12 16.52 6.29
N GLY A 65 0.89 16.32 5.84
CA GLY A 65 -0.29 16.56 6.62
C GLY A 65 -0.56 15.31 7.44
N ALA A 66 -0.82 15.46 8.74
CA ALA A 66 -1.40 14.38 9.54
C ALA A 66 -2.52 13.75 8.72
N PHE A 67 -2.28 12.54 8.21
CA PHE A 67 -3.25 11.80 7.43
C PHE A 67 -4.41 11.50 8.38
N GLY A 68 -5.38 12.41 8.44
CA GLY A 68 -6.68 12.14 9.05
C GLY A 68 -7.47 11.11 8.23
N GLY A 69 -6.97 10.74 7.05
CA GLY A 69 -7.42 9.60 6.26
C GLY A 69 -6.60 8.34 6.58
N ALA A 70 -7.29 7.20 6.65
CA ALA A 70 -6.66 5.91 6.86
C ALA A 70 -5.55 5.64 5.83
N ARG A 71 -4.42 5.09 6.30
CA ARG A 71 -3.31 4.63 5.44
C ARG A 71 -3.86 3.73 4.32
N THR A 72 -3.57 4.07 3.07
CA THR A 72 -3.95 3.24 1.93
C THR A 72 -3.30 1.85 2.04
N PRO A 73 -4.08 0.76 1.93
CA PRO A 73 -3.53 -0.58 1.93
C PRO A 73 -2.54 -0.80 0.78
N LEU A 74 -1.42 -1.45 1.08
CA LEU A 74 -0.39 -1.81 0.11
C LEU A 74 -0.59 -3.25 -0.38
N ASN A 75 -0.21 -3.52 -1.63
CA ASN A 75 -0.07 -4.87 -2.17
C ASN A 75 1.42 -5.11 -2.48
N LEU A 76 2.07 -5.92 -1.66
CA LEU A 76 3.52 -6.12 -1.67
C LEU A 76 3.88 -7.56 -2.01
N CYS A 77 4.82 -7.76 -2.92
CA CYS A 77 5.37 -9.06 -3.26
C CYS A 77 6.85 -9.14 -2.88
N LEU A 78 7.21 -10.11 -2.04
CA LEU A 78 8.59 -10.42 -1.71
C LEU A 78 9.06 -11.56 -2.61
N VAL A 79 10.13 -11.30 -3.36
CA VAL A 79 10.80 -12.30 -4.19
C VAL A 79 12.14 -12.61 -3.54
N ILE A 80 12.31 -13.84 -3.07
CA ILE A 80 13.45 -14.28 -2.27
C ILE A 80 14.32 -15.24 -3.09
N ASP A 81 15.58 -14.89 -3.26
CA ASP A 81 16.59 -15.79 -3.82
C ASP A 81 16.95 -16.86 -2.79
N ARG A 82 16.86 -18.13 -3.18
CA ARG A 82 17.31 -19.27 -2.38
C ARG A 82 18.36 -20.11 -3.10
N SER A 83 19.09 -19.56 -4.07
CA SER A 83 20.21 -20.25 -4.74
C SER A 83 21.29 -20.70 -3.75
N GLY A 84 22.16 -21.62 -4.16
CA GLY A 84 23.23 -22.15 -3.31
C GLY A 84 24.18 -21.07 -2.76
N SER A 85 24.38 -19.95 -3.46
CA SER A 85 25.18 -18.81 -2.95
C SER A 85 24.54 -18.08 -1.77
N MET A 86 23.25 -18.28 -1.55
CA MET A 86 22.53 -17.71 -0.39
C MET A 86 22.72 -18.57 0.87
N GLU A 87 23.37 -19.73 0.78
CA GLU A 87 23.61 -20.60 1.93
C GLU A 87 24.39 -19.89 3.06
N GLY A 88 23.96 -20.13 4.30
CA GLY A 88 24.56 -19.53 5.49
C GLY A 88 24.02 -18.13 5.79
N GLU A 89 24.93 -17.19 6.08
CA GLU A 89 24.58 -15.85 6.54
C GLU A 89 23.66 -15.04 5.60
N PRO A 90 23.83 -15.05 4.26
CA PRO A 90 23.00 -14.24 3.38
C PRO A 90 21.51 -14.56 3.51
N LEU A 91 21.14 -15.85 3.52
CA LEU A 91 19.75 -16.25 3.70
C LEU A 91 19.22 -15.91 5.10
N ASP A 92 20.04 -16.02 6.14
CA ASP A 92 19.64 -15.63 7.50
C ASP A 92 19.36 -14.12 7.61
N TYR A 93 20.16 -13.28 6.95
CA TYR A 93 19.88 -11.84 6.86
C TYR A 93 18.60 -11.55 6.08
N VAL A 94 18.36 -12.24 4.97
CA VAL A 94 17.12 -12.08 4.20
C VAL A 94 15.91 -12.47 5.04
N LYS A 95 15.95 -13.59 5.76
CA LYS A 95 14.86 -14.00 6.68
C LYS A 95 14.56 -12.92 7.72
N LYS A 96 15.60 -12.35 8.35
CA LYS A 96 15.46 -11.25 9.33
C LYS A 96 14.86 -10.00 8.69
N ALA A 97 15.33 -9.61 7.51
CA ALA A 97 14.83 -8.45 6.77
C ALA A 97 13.36 -8.63 6.37
N CYS A 98 12.99 -9.80 5.85
CA CYS A 98 11.61 -10.12 5.51
C CYS A 98 10.71 -10.11 6.76
N ALA A 99 11.16 -10.68 7.87
CA ALA A 99 10.43 -10.62 9.14
C ALA A 99 10.20 -9.17 9.61
N TYR A 100 11.22 -8.31 9.46
CA TYR A 100 11.11 -6.88 9.77
C TYR A 100 10.12 -6.16 8.86
N VAL A 101 10.10 -6.47 7.56
CA VAL A 101 9.09 -5.92 6.63
C VAL A 101 7.68 -6.33 7.06
N VAL A 102 7.47 -7.60 7.44
CA VAL A 102 6.17 -8.10 7.92
C VAL A 102 5.71 -7.34 9.18
N ASP A 103 6.64 -6.93 10.05
CA ASP A 103 6.33 -6.14 11.24
C ASP A 103 5.80 -4.74 10.89
N LEU A 104 6.29 -4.13 9.82
CA LEU A 104 5.88 -2.81 9.36
C LEU A 104 4.52 -2.80 8.63
N LEU A 105 4.04 -3.96 8.17
CA LEU A 105 2.77 -4.06 7.44
C LEU A 105 1.54 -3.95 8.35
N SER A 106 0.46 -3.39 7.82
CA SER A 106 -0.86 -3.31 8.45
C SER A 106 -1.70 -4.55 8.13
N PRO A 107 -2.69 -4.96 8.96
CA PRO A 107 -3.59 -6.08 8.66
C PRO A 107 -4.40 -5.92 7.36
N GLU A 108 -4.58 -4.70 6.89
CA GLU A 108 -5.24 -4.42 5.62
C GLU A 108 -4.32 -4.60 4.40
N ASP A 109 -3.00 -4.68 4.61
CA ASP A 109 -2.04 -4.90 3.54
C ASP A 109 -2.12 -6.33 3.02
N VAL A 110 -1.83 -6.48 1.73
CA VAL A 110 -1.71 -7.77 1.04
C VAL A 110 -0.23 -8.08 0.83
N LEU A 111 0.17 -9.28 1.23
CA LEU A 111 1.53 -9.78 1.06
C LEU A 111 1.49 -11.07 0.22
N SER A 112 2.42 -11.19 -0.71
CA SER A 112 2.79 -12.45 -1.37
C SER A 112 4.27 -12.72 -1.21
N ILE A 113 4.64 -13.98 -1.12
CA ILE A 113 6.04 -14.41 -1.00
C ILE A 113 6.31 -15.48 -2.05
N VAL A 114 7.31 -15.22 -2.86
CA VAL A 114 7.80 -16.10 -3.92
C VAL A 114 9.27 -16.37 -3.65
N THR A 115 9.68 -17.63 -3.74
CA THR A 115 11.08 -18.03 -3.66
C THR A 115 11.55 -18.50 -5.03
N PHE A 116 12.82 -18.31 -5.35
CA PHE A 116 13.36 -18.77 -6.62
C PHE A 116 14.77 -19.35 -6.47
N GLU A 117 15.04 -20.37 -7.29
CA GLU A 117 16.36 -20.91 -7.59
C GLU A 117 16.43 -21.18 -9.10
N GLU A 118 16.55 -22.44 -9.53
CA GLU A 118 16.28 -22.91 -10.89
C GLU A 118 14.78 -22.86 -11.25
N VAL A 119 13.89 -23.06 -10.26
CA VAL A 119 12.44 -23.00 -10.43
C VAL A 119 11.85 -21.99 -9.45
N VAL A 120 10.79 -21.31 -9.89
CA VAL A 120 10.01 -20.37 -9.07
C VAL A 120 8.96 -21.13 -8.27
N ASP A 121 8.93 -20.91 -6.95
CA ASP A 121 7.95 -21.50 -6.04
C ASP A 121 7.20 -20.43 -5.24
N VAL A 122 5.89 -20.58 -5.12
CA VAL A 122 5.01 -19.65 -4.41
C VAL A 122 4.85 -20.12 -2.97
N LEU A 123 5.68 -19.59 -2.07
CA LEU A 123 5.61 -19.89 -0.64
C LEU A 123 4.29 -19.39 -0.03
N MET A 124 3.83 -18.22 -0.46
CA MET A 124 2.57 -17.64 0.00
C MET A 124 1.89 -16.84 -1.11
N PRO A 125 0.68 -17.23 -1.55
CA PRO A 125 -0.08 -16.44 -2.51
C PRO A 125 -0.54 -15.10 -1.87
N PRO A 126 -0.91 -14.09 -2.68
CA PRO A 126 -1.36 -12.79 -2.18
C PRO A 126 -2.49 -12.92 -1.16
N ARG A 127 -2.22 -12.56 0.10
CA ARG A 127 -3.17 -12.64 1.22
C ARG A 127 -3.01 -11.47 2.17
N LYS A 128 -4.08 -11.11 2.88
CA LYS A 128 -4.04 -10.08 3.93
C LYS A 128 -3.12 -10.50 5.08
N VAL A 129 -2.39 -9.54 5.65
CA VAL A 129 -1.43 -9.75 6.75
C VAL A 129 -2.15 -9.83 8.11
N ILE A 130 -2.98 -10.87 8.29
CA ILE A 130 -3.77 -11.04 9.52
C ILE A 130 -2.94 -11.69 10.63
N ASN A 131 -2.18 -12.74 10.30
CA ASN A 131 -1.36 -13.48 11.24
C ASN A 131 0.14 -13.32 10.88
N LYS A 132 0.78 -12.33 11.48
CA LYS A 132 2.20 -12.01 11.23
C LYS A 132 3.13 -13.14 11.69
N ASP A 133 2.81 -13.82 12.78
CA ASP A 133 3.65 -14.89 13.34
C ASP A 133 3.72 -16.09 12.40
N LEU A 134 2.58 -16.51 11.85
CA LEU A 134 2.52 -17.59 10.85
C LEU A 134 3.33 -17.24 9.59
N ILE A 135 3.29 -15.98 9.15
CA ILE A 135 4.07 -15.52 7.99
C ILE A 135 5.57 -15.60 8.28
N LYS A 136 6.01 -15.16 9.47
CA LYS A 136 7.41 -15.26 9.89
C LYS A 136 7.87 -16.70 10.03
N GLU A 137 7.03 -17.60 10.54
CA GLU A 137 7.34 -19.03 10.59
C GLU A 137 7.57 -19.61 9.19
N ASN A 138 6.71 -19.26 8.21
CA ASN A 138 6.88 -19.71 6.84
C ASN A 138 8.19 -19.17 6.22
N ILE A 139 8.55 -17.91 6.48
CA ILE A 139 9.82 -17.32 6.03
C ILE A 139 11.02 -18.06 6.66
N ASN A 140 10.95 -18.39 7.95
CA ASN A 140 12.04 -19.07 8.64
C ASN A 140 12.30 -20.49 8.12
N ARG A 141 11.28 -21.14 7.57
CA ARG A 141 11.36 -22.48 6.95
C ARG A 141 12.02 -22.49 5.57
N ILE A 142 12.34 -21.33 4.98
CA ILE A 142 13.04 -21.29 3.69
C ILE A 142 14.43 -21.91 3.87
N VAL A 143 14.74 -22.92 3.04
CA VAL A 143 16.03 -23.60 3.02
C VAL A 143 16.74 -23.22 1.72
N PRO A 144 18.08 -23.03 1.74
CA PRO A 144 18.81 -22.82 0.50
C PRO A 144 18.65 -24.05 -0.42
N GLY A 145 18.53 -23.76 -1.69
CA GLY A 145 18.55 -24.71 -2.79
C GLY A 145 19.89 -25.40 -2.92
N ASN A 146 19.89 -26.63 -3.44
CA ASN A 146 21.11 -27.39 -3.61
C ASN A 146 21.99 -26.78 -4.72
N THR A 147 23.31 -26.80 -4.49
CA THR A 147 24.31 -26.59 -5.54
C THR A 147 24.15 -27.65 -6.65
N THR A 148 24.47 -27.30 -7.90
CA THR A 148 24.42 -28.12 -9.12
C THR A 148 24.37 -29.63 -8.87
N ASN A 149 23.20 -30.24 -9.07
CA ASN A 149 22.95 -31.65 -8.80
C ASN A 149 23.43 -32.54 -9.96
N LEU A 150 24.75 -32.65 -10.14
CA LEU A 150 25.36 -33.57 -11.10
C LEU A 150 25.04 -35.05 -10.79
N TYR A 151 24.76 -35.37 -9.53
CA TYR A 151 24.49 -36.74 -9.08
C TYR A 151 23.09 -37.21 -9.52
N ASP A 152 22.03 -36.43 -9.33
CA ASP A 152 20.70 -36.80 -9.83
C ASP A 152 20.63 -36.72 -11.36
N GLY A 153 21.40 -35.82 -11.98
CA GLY A 153 21.55 -35.76 -13.44
C GLY A 153 22.23 -36.98 -14.07
N LEU A 154 23.10 -37.68 -13.33
CA LEU A 154 23.72 -38.95 -13.75
C LEU A 154 22.86 -40.17 -13.36
N SER A 155 22.07 -40.07 -12.30
CA SER A 155 21.23 -41.17 -11.79
C SER A 155 19.93 -41.35 -12.57
N LEU A 156 19.50 -40.31 -13.32
CA LEU A 156 18.39 -40.34 -14.27
C LEU A 156 18.84 -40.69 -15.71
N ALA A 157 20.13 -41.00 -15.93
CA ALA A 157 20.69 -41.44 -17.21
C ALA A 157 20.77 -42.96 -17.32
#